data_AF-A0A5J4U2R6-F1
#
_entry.id   AF-A0A5J4U2R6-F1
#
_cell.length_a   1.000
_cell.length_b   1.000
_cell.length_c   1.000
_cell.angle_alpha   90.00
_cell.angle_beta   90.00
_cell.angle_gamma   90.00
#
_symmetry.space_group_name_H-M   'P 1'
#
loop_
_entity.id
_entity.type
_entity.pdbx_description
1 polymer ?
#
loop_
_entity_poly.entity_id
_entity_poly.type
_entity_poly.pdbx_seq_one_letter_code
_entity_poly.pdbx_strand_id
1 'polypeptide(L)'
;TIDDCKFTGSTSTDSGNFAFINTAAETTITNSEFIGGLFGIYAAIAQTGDELNVDKCTFTGIAGQDQTGPFIRLYTFDSNTISSSVFKDVAFPADVVANHGVIVIDTIYDTTILRFNLFTGITNAAAVSIISDDYSVSVLSNEFRNNDGGYADAGAISVVSDDPQGEITVKYNVFENNKGQIAGAIFSHTKSSQGNYPTFVIQNNFFSSNTFTYIQDVDKANDILIKCEYTSGSTISGNIRRVIREGDAKSLQSDEIKEIDSAYTNFIPYASSGNVHVRNNGWDPIRVPSTEKSFGSFDFPIKTLDYAVNLKSNNGDLNVVLYRQNYPITNPLLILDNRITIGDEVYCSSPYYTSGKSTIISSSSSYDSNHAFVIRTGSLILNAINIDISSSANPFELILLTGAGSIEINNADILSIDTADSKLIKSIQIIKSFKLQNINSLTSSQSSTSSLIDIKLSSESSFEISNTAIDIQNNIRLASIKVEGKPALFSFNHVLFQSVGTDPINAKIVQILGYKFNPIEVFNYSTVTNIVHPLVQLFGEDYSGQYDNVLLKSGWNLNVNQIYQLPTEFYSQVSVTSKRTYIGARH
;
A
#
# COMPACT_ATOMS: atom_id res chain seq x y z
N THR A 1 -23.21 -3.35 -5.07
CA THR A 1 -22.04 -3.62 -4.20
C THR A 1 -21.94 -5.09 -3.87
N ILE A 2 -20.74 -5.65 -3.96
CA ILE A 2 -20.38 -7.02 -3.57
C ILE A 2 -19.29 -6.88 -2.51
N ASP A 3 -19.47 -7.48 -1.33
CA ASP A 3 -18.53 -7.34 -0.21
C ASP A 3 -18.32 -8.68 0.50
N ASP A 4 -17.08 -8.94 0.91
CA ASP A 4 -16.66 -10.14 1.67
C ASP A 4 -17.15 -11.48 1.06
N CYS A 5 -17.20 -11.54 -0.27
CA CYS A 5 -17.65 -12.73 -1.01
C CYS A 5 -16.46 -13.60 -1.43
N LYS A 6 -16.71 -14.91 -1.57
CA LYS A 6 -15.71 -15.87 -2.08
C LYS A 6 -16.24 -16.59 -3.32
N PHE A 7 -15.57 -16.38 -4.43
CA PHE A 7 -15.84 -17.00 -5.73
C PHE A 7 -14.77 -18.06 -6.00
N THR A 8 -15.18 -19.27 -6.39
CA THR A 8 -14.26 -20.37 -6.68
C THR A 8 -14.63 -21.01 -8.00
N GLY A 9 -13.68 -21.03 -8.93
CA GLY A 9 -13.89 -21.47 -10.30
C GLY A 9 -13.82 -22.98 -10.47
N SER A 10 -14.48 -23.49 -11.50
CA SER A 10 -14.38 -24.90 -11.92
C SER A 10 -13.02 -25.18 -12.57
N THR A 11 -12.47 -26.37 -12.35
CA THR A 11 -11.31 -26.93 -13.10
C THR A 11 -11.75 -27.74 -14.34
N SER A 12 -13.03 -27.67 -14.72
CA SER A 12 -13.57 -28.43 -15.85
C SER A 12 -13.03 -27.89 -17.17
N THR A 13 -12.51 -28.77 -18.03
CA THR A 13 -11.83 -28.46 -19.31
C THR A 13 -12.71 -27.81 -20.39
N ASP A 14 -14.01 -27.62 -20.16
CA ASP A 14 -14.87 -26.88 -21.08
C ASP A 14 -14.56 -25.38 -20.96
N SER A 15 -13.77 -24.88 -21.91
CA SER A 15 -13.37 -23.47 -22.08
C SER A 15 -14.53 -22.59 -22.54
N GLY A 16 -15.70 -22.72 -21.90
CA GLY A 16 -16.83 -21.85 -22.12
C GLY A 16 -16.50 -20.42 -21.70
N ASN A 17 -17.06 -19.47 -22.42
CA ASN A 17 -17.03 -18.06 -22.06
C ASN A 17 -17.77 -17.85 -20.72
N PHE A 18 -17.02 -17.72 -19.61
CA PHE A 18 -17.56 -17.64 -18.25
C PHE A 18 -16.98 -16.43 -17.50
N ALA A 19 -17.82 -15.75 -16.73
CA ALA A 19 -17.42 -14.73 -15.75
C ALA A 19 -18.17 -14.96 -14.45
N PHE A 20 -17.54 -14.73 -13.30
CA PHE A 20 -18.28 -14.69 -12.04
C PHE A 20 -19.20 -13.48 -11.98
N ILE A 21 -18.68 -12.36 -12.48
CA ILE A 21 -19.37 -11.07 -12.48
C ILE A 21 -19.25 -10.51 -13.90
N ASN A 22 -20.39 -10.31 -14.54
CA ASN A 22 -20.51 -9.55 -15.77
C ASN A 22 -21.48 -8.40 -15.51
N THR A 23 -21.01 -7.17 -15.63
CA THR A 23 -21.79 -5.99 -15.25
C THR A 23 -21.58 -4.83 -16.21
N ALA A 24 -22.65 -4.07 -16.40
CA ALA A 24 -22.69 -2.84 -17.19
C ALA A 24 -23.13 -1.63 -16.35
N ALA A 25 -23.31 -1.82 -15.03
CA ALA A 25 -23.73 -0.79 -14.10
C ALA A 25 -22.61 -0.48 -13.11
N GLU A 26 -22.71 0.66 -12.43
CA GLU A 26 -21.75 1.07 -11.41
C GLU A 26 -21.63 -0.04 -10.36
N THR A 27 -20.43 -0.60 -10.24
CA THR A 27 -20.19 -1.80 -9.45
C THR A 27 -19.01 -1.61 -8.52
N THR A 28 -19.28 -1.68 -7.22
CA THR A 28 -18.25 -1.74 -6.19
C THR A 28 -18.10 -3.16 -5.67
N ILE A 29 -16.87 -3.69 -5.67
CA ILE A 29 -16.47 -5.00 -5.18
C ILE A 29 -15.38 -4.82 -4.12
N THR A 30 -15.63 -5.24 -2.89
CA THR A 30 -14.68 -5.05 -1.78
C THR A 30 -14.43 -6.33 -1.01
N ASN A 31 -13.25 -6.45 -0.41
CA ASN A 31 -12.86 -7.52 0.52
C ASN A 31 -13.12 -8.95 0.03
N SER A 32 -13.22 -9.17 -1.28
CA SER A 32 -13.67 -10.43 -1.86
C SER A 32 -12.51 -11.27 -2.40
N GLU A 33 -12.71 -12.59 -2.47
CA GLU A 33 -11.75 -13.57 -2.95
C GLU A 33 -12.23 -14.21 -4.25
N PHE A 34 -11.35 -14.29 -5.24
CA PHE A 34 -11.55 -14.98 -6.52
C PHE A 34 -10.46 -16.04 -6.66
N ILE A 35 -10.85 -17.31 -6.68
CA ILE A 35 -9.91 -18.44 -6.68
C ILE A 35 -10.15 -19.29 -7.91
N GLY A 36 -9.21 -19.21 -8.85
CA GLY A 36 -9.20 -19.96 -10.09
C GLY A 36 -10.41 -19.71 -11.00
N GLY A 37 -10.40 -20.41 -12.14
CA GLY A 37 -11.47 -20.40 -13.13
C GLY A 37 -10.92 -20.43 -14.55
N LEU A 38 -11.65 -21.07 -15.46
CA LEU A 38 -11.40 -21.01 -16.89
C LEU A 38 -12.42 -20.03 -17.49
N PHE A 39 -11.99 -18.79 -17.72
CA PHE A 39 -12.87 -17.67 -18.10
C PHE A 39 -13.00 -17.50 -19.63
N GLY A 40 -12.14 -18.15 -20.41
CA GLY A 40 -12.13 -18.03 -21.87
C GLY A 40 -11.70 -16.62 -22.31
N ILE A 41 -12.46 -15.97 -23.21
CA ILE A 41 -12.22 -14.55 -23.56
C ILE A 41 -12.80 -13.58 -22.54
N TYR A 42 -13.74 -14.05 -21.71
CA TYR A 42 -14.23 -13.28 -20.57
C TYR A 42 -13.23 -13.36 -19.43
N ALA A 43 -13.53 -12.62 -18.36
CA ALA A 43 -12.70 -12.50 -17.19
C ALA A 43 -13.43 -13.02 -15.96
N ALA A 44 -12.74 -13.16 -14.82
CA ALA A 44 -13.44 -13.34 -13.54
C ALA A 44 -14.46 -12.20 -13.30
N ILE A 45 -14.07 -10.97 -13.63
CA ILE A 45 -14.90 -9.76 -13.66
C ILE A 45 -14.82 -9.13 -15.05
N ALA A 46 -15.91 -9.14 -15.79
CA ALA A 46 -16.05 -8.43 -17.06
C ALA A 46 -16.93 -7.18 -16.84
N GLN A 47 -16.36 -6.00 -17.09
CA GLN A 47 -17.07 -4.71 -17.05
C GLN A 47 -17.35 -4.23 -18.46
N THR A 48 -18.61 -3.95 -18.79
CA THR A 48 -19.03 -3.51 -20.14
C THR A 48 -19.81 -2.18 -20.18
N GLY A 49 -19.88 -1.47 -19.05
CA GLY A 49 -20.59 -0.19 -18.89
C GLY A 49 -19.96 0.59 -17.73
N ASP A 50 -20.73 1.41 -17.01
CA ASP A 50 -20.37 2.36 -15.91
C ASP A 50 -19.15 2.03 -15.00
N GLU A 51 -18.86 2.88 -14.01
CA GLU A 51 -17.66 2.74 -13.18
C GLU A 51 -17.52 1.40 -12.42
N LEU A 52 -16.33 0.79 -12.47
CA LEU A 52 -15.95 -0.35 -11.63
C LEU A 52 -14.97 0.07 -10.54
N ASN A 53 -15.33 -0.23 -9.30
CA ASN A 53 -14.48 -0.04 -8.12
C ASN A 53 -14.15 -1.40 -7.48
N VAL A 54 -12.90 -1.85 -7.54
CA VAL A 54 -12.41 -3.08 -6.90
C VAL A 54 -11.40 -2.72 -5.82
N ASP A 55 -11.71 -2.96 -4.54
CA ASP A 55 -10.80 -2.66 -3.43
C ASP A 55 -10.58 -3.88 -2.51
N LYS A 56 -9.34 -4.09 -2.04
CA LYS A 56 -9.00 -5.15 -1.06
C LYS A 56 -9.37 -6.57 -1.48
N CYS A 57 -9.46 -6.83 -2.77
CA CYS A 57 -9.79 -8.15 -3.29
C CYS A 57 -8.53 -9.01 -3.47
N THR A 58 -8.69 -10.32 -3.49
CA THR A 58 -7.60 -11.27 -3.76
C THR A 58 -7.99 -12.19 -4.91
N PHE A 59 -7.19 -12.20 -5.95
CA PHE A 59 -7.30 -13.03 -7.13
C PHE A 59 -6.14 -14.03 -7.13
N THR A 60 -6.45 -15.32 -7.07
CA THR A 60 -5.47 -16.41 -7.05
C THR A 60 -5.71 -17.35 -8.22
N GLY A 61 -4.67 -17.69 -8.97
CA GLY A 61 -4.78 -18.60 -10.11
C GLY A 61 -5.08 -20.04 -9.72
N ILE A 62 -5.20 -20.91 -10.74
CA ILE A 62 -5.42 -22.34 -10.55
C ILE A 62 -4.08 -23.02 -10.26
N ALA A 63 -3.97 -23.70 -9.12
CA ALA A 63 -2.75 -24.42 -8.77
C ALA A 63 -2.49 -25.59 -9.74
N GLY A 64 -1.34 -25.58 -10.42
CA GLY A 64 -0.88 -26.68 -11.28
C GLY A 64 -1.63 -26.85 -12.60
N GLN A 65 -2.43 -25.85 -13.01
CA GLN A 65 -3.13 -25.82 -14.29
C GLN A 65 -3.09 -24.41 -14.87
N ASP A 66 -3.21 -24.29 -16.18
CA ASP A 66 -3.28 -23.01 -16.85
C ASP A 66 -4.68 -22.41 -16.75
N GLN A 67 -4.78 -21.17 -16.31
CA GLN A 67 -5.99 -20.35 -16.35
C GLN A 67 -6.22 -19.85 -17.78
N THR A 68 -7.46 -19.93 -18.25
CA THR A 68 -7.87 -19.26 -19.50
C THR A 68 -8.54 -17.93 -19.18
N GLY A 69 -8.07 -16.85 -19.79
CA GLY A 69 -8.66 -15.51 -19.63
C GLY A 69 -8.23 -14.74 -18.37
N PRO A 70 -8.35 -13.40 -18.39
CA PRO A 70 -7.90 -12.52 -17.32
C PRO A 70 -8.74 -12.62 -16.04
N PHE A 71 -8.28 -12.02 -14.95
CA PHE A 71 -9.13 -11.80 -13.77
C PHE A 71 -10.07 -10.63 -13.97
N ILE A 72 -9.59 -9.54 -14.57
CA ILE A 72 -10.41 -8.36 -14.84
C ILE A 72 -10.26 -8.00 -16.30
N ARG A 73 -11.38 -7.80 -16.98
CA ARG A 73 -11.39 -7.22 -18.33
C ARG A 73 -12.33 -6.04 -18.38
N LEU A 74 -11.80 -4.91 -18.82
CA LEU A 74 -12.50 -3.64 -18.90
C LEU A 74 -12.83 -3.34 -20.36
N TYR A 75 -14.13 -3.32 -20.64
CA TYR A 75 -14.76 -2.95 -21.91
C TYR A 75 -15.67 -1.74 -21.69
N THR A 76 -15.14 -0.67 -21.14
CA THR A 76 -15.97 0.45 -20.64
C THR A 76 -15.36 1.78 -20.98
N PHE A 77 -16.21 2.76 -21.23
CA PHE A 77 -15.80 4.13 -21.49
C PHE A 77 -15.63 4.96 -20.22
N ASP A 78 -16.01 4.43 -19.06
CA ASP A 78 -16.06 5.14 -17.79
C ASP A 78 -14.80 4.95 -16.94
N SER A 79 -14.70 5.73 -15.86
CA SER A 79 -13.59 5.67 -14.93
C SER A 79 -13.63 4.37 -14.10
N ASN A 80 -12.47 3.75 -13.87
CA ASN A 80 -12.38 2.52 -13.08
C ASN A 80 -11.28 2.67 -12.03
N THR A 81 -11.52 2.20 -10.81
CA THR A 81 -10.49 2.12 -9.78
C THR A 81 -10.30 0.67 -9.34
N ILE A 82 -9.08 0.17 -9.47
CA ILE A 82 -8.67 -1.11 -8.90
C ILE A 82 -7.58 -0.80 -7.88
N SER A 83 -7.89 -1.00 -6.59
CA SER A 83 -7.01 -0.63 -5.50
C SER A 83 -6.78 -1.71 -4.47
N SER A 84 -5.59 -1.68 -3.86
CA SER A 84 -5.23 -2.50 -2.70
C SER A 84 -5.56 -3.98 -2.84
N SER A 85 -5.50 -4.50 -4.06
CA SER A 85 -5.86 -5.88 -4.40
C SER A 85 -4.61 -6.70 -4.70
N VAL A 86 -4.73 -8.01 -4.49
CA VAL A 86 -3.65 -8.99 -4.74
C VAL A 86 -4.02 -9.82 -5.95
N PHE A 87 -3.11 -9.90 -6.92
CA PHE A 87 -3.19 -10.79 -8.06
C PHE A 87 -1.99 -11.72 -8.00
N LYS A 88 -2.23 -13.02 -7.79
CA LYS A 88 -1.14 -13.95 -7.50
C LYS A 88 -1.29 -15.34 -8.09
N ASP A 89 -0.13 -15.99 -8.22
CA ASP A 89 0.02 -17.44 -8.43
C ASP A 89 -0.84 -17.94 -9.59
N VAL A 90 -0.73 -17.28 -10.75
CA VAL A 90 -1.51 -17.58 -11.95
C VAL A 90 -0.59 -17.91 -13.12
N ALA A 91 -0.87 -19.01 -13.81
CA ALA A 91 -0.20 -19.41 -15.02
C ALA A 91 -1.20 -19.41 -16.18
N PHE A 92 -0.77 -18.90 -17.33
CA PHE A 92 -1.54 -18.92 -18.57
C PHE A 92 -0.92 -19.91 -19.57
N PRO A 93 -1.70 -20.45 -20.52
CA PRO A 93 -1.15 -21.27 -21.59
C PRO A 93 -0.18 -20.43 -22.42
N ALA A 94 1.00 -20.99 -22.73
CA ALA A 94 2.06 -20.24 -23.39
C ALA A 94 1.67 -19.79 -24.82
N ASP A 95 0.77 -20.51 -25.49
CA ASP A 95 0.51 -20.37 -26.93
C ASP A 95 -0.67 -19.44 -27.28
N VAL A 96 -1.39 -18.87 -26.30
CA VAL A 96 -2.67 -18.16 -26.51
C VAL A 96 -2.52 -16.63 -26.46
N VAL A 97 -1.58 -16.10 -27.25
CA VAL A 97 -1.06 -14.71 -27.19
C VAL A 97 -2.11 -13.58 -27.26
N ALA A 98 -3.35 -13.85 -27.66
CA ALA A 98 -4.34 -12.80 -27.93
C ALA A 98 -5.02 -12.14 -26.69
N ASN A 99 -4.76 -12.55 -25.43
CA ASN A 99 -5.46 -12.02 -24.23
C ASN A 99 -4.57 -11.90 -22.95
N HIS A 100 -3.25 -11.76 -23.08
CA HIS A 100 -2.29 -12.01 -22.01
C HIS A 100 -2.11 -10.86 -21.00
N GLY A 101 -3.15 -10.60 -20.21
CA GLY A 101 -3.07 -9.78 -19.00
C GLY A 101 -3.74 -10.50 -17.82
N VAL A 102 -3.25 -10.26 -16.60
CA VAL A 102 -4.08 -10.51 -15.41
C VAL A 102 -5.22 -9.50 -15.34
N ILE A 103 -4.92 -8.25 -15.68
CA ILE A 103 -5.90 -7.22 -16.01
C ILE A 103 -5.75 -6.88 -17.49
N VAL A 104 -6.85 -6.91 -18.23
CA VAL A 104 -6.90 -6.53 -19.65
C VAL A 104 -7.75 -5.27 -19.80
N ILE A 105 -7.16 -4.25 -20.40
CA ILE A 105 -7.79 -2.98 -20.75
C ILE A 105 -8.04 -2.98 -22.26
N ASP A 106 -9.30 -3.18 -22.64
CA ASP A 106 -9.71 -3.48 -24.02
C ASP A 106 -10.27 -2.25 -24.74
N THR A 107 -11.05 -1.43 -24.03
CA THR A 107 -11.59 -0.17 -24.57
C THR A 107 -11.83 0.78 -23.41
N ILE A 108 -11.20 1.96 -23.40
CA ILE A 108 -11.33 2.94 -22.31
C ILE A 108 -11.17 4.40 -22.81
N TYR A 109 -12.17 5.26 -22.60
CA TYR A 109 -12.04 6.71 -22.84
C TYR A 109 -11.66 7.51 -21.58
N ASP A 110 -12.20 7.16 -20.41
CA ASP A 110 -11.88 7.84 -19.15
C ASP A 110 -10.78 7.13 -18.35
N THR A 111 -10.31 7.71 -17.25
CA THR A 111 -9.09 7.22 -16.59
C THR A 111 -9.34 5.95 -15.78
N THR A 112 -8.57 4.90 -16.07
CA THR A 112 -8.44 3.73 -15.19
C THR A 112 -7.27 3.89 -14.24
N ILE A 113 -7.56 3.81 -12.94
CA ILE A 113 -6.59 3.99 -11.86
C ILE A 113 -6.31 2.63 -11.22
N LEU A 114 -5.07 2.15 -11.38
CA LEU A 114 -4.53 1.00 -10.67
C LEU A 114 -3.64 1.52 -9.55
N ARG A 115 -4.01 1.31 -8.27
CA ARG A 115 -3.19 1.80 -7.16
C ARG A 115 -3.05 0.85 -5.98
N PHE A 116 -1.88 0.85 -5.35
CA PHE A 116 -1.61 0.01 -4.17
C PHE A 116 -1.83 -1.50 -4.40
N ASN A 117 -1.82 -1.99 -5.63
CA ASN A 117 -2.00 -3.41 -5.91
C ASN A 117 -0.68 -4.17 -5.83
N LEU A 118 -0.80 -5.47 -5.60
CA LEU A 118 0.31 -6.41 -5.68
C LEU A 118 0.06 -7.41 -6.82
N PHE A 119 0.99 -7.48 -7.76
CA PHE A 119 1.03 -8.47 -8.84
C PHE A 119 2.24 -9.38 -8.66
N THR A 120 2.01 -10.67 -8.40
CA THR A 120 3.10 -11.58 -8.03
C THR A 120 2.95 -13.00 -8.52
N GLY A 121 4.01 -13.60 -9.06
CA GLY A 121 3.97 -15.01 -9.48
C GLY A 121 3.03 -15.25 -10.66
N ILE A 122 2.93 -14.28 -11.55
CA ILE A 122 2.21 -14.39 -12.83
C ILE A 122 3.14 -15.09 -13.82
N THR A 123 2.65 -16.07 -14.57
CA THR A 123 3.42 -16.84 -15.54
C THR A 123 2.73 -16.84 -16.90
N ASN A 124 3.50 -16.62 -17.98
CA ASN A 124 3.08 -16.53 -19.37
C ASN A 124 2.07 -15.40 -19.69
N ALA A 125 2.05 -14.33 -18.89
CA ALA A 125 1.22 -13.16 -19.17
C ALA A 125 1.81 -11.89 -18.54
N ALA A 126 1.47 -10.72 -19.11
CA ALA A 126 1.72 -9.47 -18.43
C ALA A 126 0.77 -9.33 -17.22
N ALA A 127 1.19 -8.57 -16.20
CA ALA A 127 0.28 -8.25 -15.11
C ALA A 127 -0.85 -7.32 -15.57
N VAL A 128 -0.52 -6.31 -16.37
CA VAL A 128 -1.47 -5.38 -16.99
C VAL A 128 -1.21 -5.35 -18.48
N SER A 129 -2.24 -5.69 -19.26
CA SER A 129 -2.21 -5.63 -20.72
C SER A 129 -3.19 -4.56 -21.21
N ILE A 130 -2.68 -3.58 -21.94
CA ILE A 130 -3.47 -2.53 -22.59
C ILE A 130 -3.48 -2.87 -24.08
N ILE A 131 -4.66 -3.24 -24.59
CA ILE A 131 -4.86 -3.59 -26.00
C ILE A 131 -5.78 -2.60 -26.72
N SER A 132 -6.33 -1.62 -25.98
CA SER A 132 -7.11 -0.53 -26.52
C SER A 132 -6.27 0.43 -27.35
N ASP A 133 -6.81 0.89 -28.47
CA ASP A 133 -6.23 1.98 -29.28
C ASP A 133 -6.40 3.35 -28.62
N ASP A 134 -7.38 3.54 -27.76
CA ASP A 134 -7.53 4.76 -26.95
C ASP A 134 -7.51 4.39 -25.47
N TYR A 135 -6.66 5.03 -24.67
CA TYR A 135 -6.56 4.72 -23.25
C TYR A 135 -6.12 5.91 -22.39
N SER A 136 -6.63 5.92 -21.16
CA SER A 136 -6.07 6.71 -20.07
C SER A 136 -5.86 5.79 -18.87
N VAL A 137 -4.60 5.52 -18.52
CA VAL A 137 -4.24 4.57 -17.45
C VAL A 137 -3.23 5.18 -16.48
N SER A 138 -3.60 5.19 -15.20
CA SER A 138 -2.72 5.61 -14.10
C SER A 138 -2.37 4.43 -13.21
N VAL A 139 -1.11 4.00 -13.25
CA VAL A 139 -0.54 2.95 -12.41
C VAL A 139 0.30 3.60 -11.31
N LEU A 140 -0.25 3.69 -10.11
CA LEU A 140 0.31 4.48 -9.00
C LEU A 140 0.59 3.59 -7.79
N SER A 141 1.82 3.58 -7.29
CA SER A 141 2.13 2.91 -6.00
C SER A 141 1.81 1.40 -5.94
N ASN A 142 1.98 0.66 -7.05
CA ASN A 142 1.81 -0.79 -7.12
C ASN A 142 3.15 -1.52 -6.98
N GLU A 143 3.11 -2.79 -6.59
CA GLU A 143 4.25 -3.70 -6.59
C GLU A 143 4.06 -4.81 -7.64
N PHE A 144 5.00 -4.90 -8.59
CA PHE A 144 5.09 -5.95 -9.60
C PHE A 144 6.33 -6.79 -9.32
N ARG A 145 6.15 -8.05 -8.92
CA ARG A 145 7.27 -8.89 -8.52
C ARG A 145 7.19 -10.31 -9.07
N ASN A 146 8.34 -10.86 -9.49
CA ASN A 146 8.43 -12.27 -9.90
C ASN A 146 7.38 -12.65 -10.96
N ASN A 147 7.04 -11.73 -11.86
CA ASN A 147 6.13 -12.02 -12.96
C ASN A 147 6.97 -12.43 -14.18
N ASP A 148 6.61 -13.55 -14.78
CA ASP A 148 7.20 -14.07 -16.00
C ASP A 148 6.17 -13.93 -17.12
N GLY A 149 6.38 -12.95 -17.99
CA GLY A 149 5.55 -12.68 -19.15
C GLY A 149 5.55 -13.83 -20.16
N GLY A 150 6.54 -14.75 -20.12
CA GLY A 150 6.68 -15.80 -21.12
C GLY A 150 6.81 -15.22 -22.53
N TYR A 151 5.74 -15.36 -23.33
CA TYR A 151 5.62 -14.78 -24.67
C TYR A 151 5.02 -13.36 -24.71
N ALA A 152 4.63 -12.80 -23.56
CA ALA A 152 4.25 -11.39 -23.49
C ALA A 152 5.51 -10.52 -23.60
N ASP A 153 5.39 -9.39 -24.29
CA ASP A 153 6.51 -8.47 -24.53
C ASP A 153 7.11 -7.93 -23.24
N ALA A 154 6.28 -7.77 -22.20
CA ALA A 154 6.66 -7.36 -20.85
C ALA A 154 6.08 -8.27 -19.77
N GLY A 155 6.80 -8.38 -18.64
CA GLY A 155 6.33 -9.12 -17.47
C GLY A 155 5.34 -8.35 -16.58
N ALA A 156 5.41 -7.02 -16.56
CA ALA A 156 4.53 -6.20 -15.72
C ALA A 156 3.47 -5.46 -16.53
N ILE A 157 3.86 -4.50 -17.37
CA ILE A 157 2.92 -3.66 -18.12
C ILE A 157 3.24 -3.78 -19.61
N SER A 158 2.24 -4.15 -20.41
CA SER A 158 2.39 -4.28 -21.86
C SER A 158 1.30 -3.48 -22.58
N VAL A 159 1.71 -2.54 -23.44
CA VAL A 159 0.81 -1.84 -24.38
C VAL A 159 1.01 -2.46 -25.76
N VAL A 160 -0.03 -3.13 -26.26
CA VAL A 160 0.02 -4.03 -27.42
C VAL A 160 -0.98 -3.63 -28.52
N SER A 161 -1.41 -2.37 -28.54
CA SER A 161 -2.29 -1.84 -29.59
C SER A 161 -1.49 -1.51 -30.87
N ASP A 162 -2.14 -1.63 -32.03
CA ASP A 162 -1.55 -1.32 -33.33
C ASP A 162 -1.44 0.20 -33.57
N ASP A 163 -2.40 0.99 -33.06
CA ASP A 163 -2.44 2.46 -33.17
C ASP A 163 -2.81 3.14 -31.83
N PRO A 164 -1.98 2.98 -30.79
CA PRO A 164 -2.31 3.47 -29.45
C PRO A 164 -2.26 4.99 -29.37
N GLN A 165 -3.30 5.57 -28.77
CA GLN A 165 -3.54 6.96 -28.50
C GLN A 165 -3.90 7.09 -27.01
N GLY A 166 -3.46 8.18 -26.38
CA GLY A 166 -3.78 8.45 -24.98
C GLY A 166 -2.58 8.47 -24.04
N GLU A 167 -2.81 8.32 -22.74
CA GLU A 167 -1.80 8.54 -21.70
C GLU A 167 -1.64 7.33 -20.79
N ILE A 168 -0.39 6.95 -20.54
CA ILE A 168 -0.05 6.06 -19.44
C ILE A 168 0.85 6.80 -18.44
N THR A 169 0.34 6.95 -17.22
CA THR A 169 1.09 7.44 -16.07
C THR A 169 1.50 6.28 -15.19
N VAL A 170 2.80 6.10 -14.96
CA VAL A 170 3.39 5.07 -14.10
C VAL A 170 4.27 5.74 -13.06
N LYS A 171 3.79 5.88 -11.81
CA LYS A 171 4.51 6.60 -10.75
C LYS A 171 4.58 5.84 -9.43
N TYR A 172 5.72 5.94 -8.75
CA TYR A 172 5.95 5.41 -7.40
C TYR A 172 5.72 3.89 -7.27
N ASN A 173 5.85 3.13 -8.36
CA ASN A 173 5.71 1.68 -8.35
C ASN A 173 7.05 0.98 -8.07
N VAL A 174 6.97 -0.28 -7.65
CA VAL A 174 8.13 -1.18 -7.46
C VAL A 174 8.06 -2.28 -8.51
N PHE A 175 9.09 -2.40 -9.35
CA PHE A 175 9.26 -3.46 -10.34
C PHE A 175 10.48 -4.32 -9.99
N GLU A 176 10.25 -5.52 -9.45
CA GLU A 176 11.32 -6.42 -9.02
C GLU A 176 11.26 -7.80 -9.68
N ASN A 177 12.35 -8.22 -10.32
CA ASN A 177 12.48 -9.57 -10.89
C ASN A 177 11.34 -9.94 -11.85
N ASN A 178 10.87 -8.98 -12.65
CA ASN A 178 9.94 -9.24 -13.73
C ASN A 178 10.70 -9.66 -14.99
N LYS A 179 10.09 -10.55 -15.76
CA LYS A 179 10.63 -11.05 -17.02
C LYS A 179 9.61 -10.87 -18.11
N GLY A 180 10.03 -10.37 -19.26
CA GLY A 180 9.19 -10.36 -20.47
C GLY A 180 10.04 -10.70 -21.68
N GLN A 181 9.40 -10.87 -22.82
CA GLN A 181 10.09 -11.30 -24.03
C GLN A 181 11.14 -10.27 -24.45
N ILE A 182 10.77 -8.99 -24.51
CA ILE A 182 11.63 -7.90 -25.03
C ILE A 182 11.86 -6.77 -24.04
N ALA A 183 10.97 -6.60 -23.07
CA ALA A 183 11.17 -5.75 -21.89
C ALA A 183 10.95 -6.55 -20.62
N GLY A 184 11.79 -6.39 -19.59
CA GLY A 184 11.53 -7.09 -18.33
C GLY A 184 10.29 -6.57 -17.61
N ALA A 185 10.07 -5.26 -17.56
CA ALA A 185 8.99 -4.65 -16.79
C ALA A 185 7.93 -3.95 -17.65
N ILE A 186 8.29 -2.94 -18.44
CA ILE A 186 7.33 -2.10 -19.17
C ILE A 186 7.66 -2.14 -20.66
N PHE A 187 6.66 -2.47 -21.47
CA PHE A 187 6.75 -2.44 -22.92
C PHE A 187 5.61 -1.62 -23.53
N SER A 188 5.92 -0.91 -24.60
CA SER A 188 4.94 -0.39 -25.53
C SER A 188 5.45 -0.49 -26.97
N HIS A 189 4.63 -1.04 -27.87
CA HIS A 189 4.77 -0.93 -29.31
C HIS A 189 3.75 0.07 -29.83
N THR A 190 4.15 0.98 -30.72
CA THR A 190 3.19 1.83 -31.42
C THR A 190 3.59 1.98 -32.88
N LYS A 191 2.66 1.70 -33.79
CA LYS A 191 2.76 2.12 -35.20
C LYS A 191 1.75 3.24 -35.40
N SER A 192 2.00 4.38 -34.76
CA SER A 192 1.03 5.48 -34.77
C SER A 192 0.72 5.95 -36.19
N SER A 193 -0.57 6.05 -36.51
CA SER A 193 -1.04 6.73 -37.71
C SER A 193 -1.13 8.25 -37.45
N GLN A 194 -0.90 9.06 -38.50
CA GLN A 194 -0.59 10.50 -38.38
C GLN A 194 -1.50 11.30 -37.42
N GLY A 195 -0.92 11.82 -36.32
CA GLY A 195 -1.43 13.02 -35.62
C GLY A 195 -1.75 12.87 -34.13
N ASN A 196 -1.93 11.65 -33.61
CA ASN A 196 -2.21 11.39 -32.19
C ASN A 196 -1.22 10.36 -31.65
N TYR A 197 -0.37 10.78 -30.70
CA TYR A 197 0.70 9.96 -30.16
C TYR A 197 0.48 9.65 -28.68
N PRO A 198 0.81 8.43 -28.22
CA PRO A 198 0.68 8.10 -26.82
C PRO A 198 1.72 8.85 -26.00
N THR A 199 1.30 9.29 -24.81
CA THR A 199 2.17 9.96 -23.84
C THR A 199 2.51 9.02 -22.70
N PHE A 200 3.79 8.92 -22.39
CA PHE A 200 4.32 8.09 -21.32
C PHE A 200 4.86 8.96 -20.19
N VAL A 201 4.28 8.87 -19.00
CA VAL A 201 4.78 9.54 -17.79
C VAL A 201 5.27 8.48 -16.81
N ILE A 202 6.54 8.07 -16.94
CA ILE A 202 7.15 7.00 -16.13
C ILE A 202 8.17 7.62 -15.18
N GLN A 203 7.77 7.90 -13.94
CA GLN A 203 8.59 8.67 -13.01
C GLN A 203 8.60 8.11 -11.59
N ASN A 204 9.72 8.32 -10.88
CA ASN A 204 9.86 8.00 -9.46
C ASN A 204 9.53 6.53 -9.11
N ASN A 205 9.70 5.60 -10.06
CA ASN A 205 9.54 4.17 -9.82
C ASN A 205 10.87 3.55 -9.39
N PHE A 206 10.80 2.40 -8.71
CA PHE A 206 11.96 1.62 -8.33
C PHE A 206 12.06 0.35 -9.18
N PHE A 207 13.20 0.14 -9.83
CA PHE A 207 13.49 -1.04 -10.65
C PHE A 207 14.64 -1.87 -10.07
N SER A 208 14.47 -3.18 -10.03
CA SER A 208 15.49 -4.12 -9.56
C SER A 208 15.38 -5.46 -10.28
N SER A 209 16.50 -5.92 -10.86
CA SER A 209 16.64 -7.30 -11.36
C SER A 209 15.64 -7.74 -12.44
N ASN A 210 14.97 -6.82 -13.13
CA ASN A 210 14.14 -7.20 -14.28
C ASN A 210 15.03 -7.59 -15.47
N THR A 211 14.52 -8.47 -16.33
CA THR A 211 15.27 -9.01 -17.47
C THR A 211 14.35 -9.30 -18.65
N PHE A 212 14.80 -9.02 -19.87
CA PHE A 212 14.19 -9.63 -21.06
C PHE A 212 14.64 -11.10 -21.19
N THR A 213 13.88 -11.93 -21.88
CA THR A 213 14.20 -13.36 -22.11
C THR A 213 14.58 -13.67 -23.56
N TYR A 214 14.08 -12.90 -24.53
CA TYR A 214 14.31 -13.16 -25.94
C TYR A 214 15.64 -12.57 -26.43
N ILE A 215 16.66 -13.43 -26.44
CA ILE A 215 18.03 -13.03 -26.75
C ILE A 215 18.27 -12.63 -28.21
N GLN A 216 17.37 -13.01 -29.15
CA GLN A 216 17.55 -12.82 -30.59
C GLN A 216 17.08 -11.46 -31.12
N ASP A 217 16.20 -10.75 -30.43
CA ASP A 217 15.84 -9.38 -30.80
C ASP A 217 17.01 -8.44 -30.46
N VAL A 218 17.25 -7.44 -31.30
CA VAL A 218 18.23 -6.38 -31.03
C VAL A 218 17.59 -5.26 -30.20
N ASP A 219 16.27 -5.13 -30.28
CA ASP A 219 15.47 -4.08 -29.69
C ASP A 219 14.84 -4.56 -28.38
N LYS A 220 15.68 -4.60 -27.34
CA LYS A 220 15.30 -5.08 -26.00
C LYS A 220 15.84 -4.20 -24.90
N ALA A 221 15.15 -4.23 -23.75
CA ALA A 221 15.55 -3.54 -22.54
C ALA A 221 15.28 -4.37 -21.28
N ASN A 222 16.09 -4.21 -20.24
CA ASN A 222 15.86 -4.93 -18.99
C ASN A 222 14.61 -4.43 -18.26
N ASP A 223 14.34 -3.13 -18.28
CA ASP A 223 13.26 -2.53 -17.52
C ASP A 223 12.20 -1.93 -18.44
N ILE A 224 12.56 -0.92 -19.26
CA ILE A 224 11.60 -0.11 -20.03
C ILE A 224 11.97 -0.13 -21.52
N LEU A 225 11.02 -0.48 -22.38
CA LEU A 225 11.17 -0.36 -23.83
C LEU A 225 9.95 0.32 -24.46
N ILE A 226 10.16 1.48 -25.08
CA ILE A 226 9.12 2.23 -25.78
C ILE A 226 9.44 2.27 -27.29
N LYS A 227 8.82 1.40 -28.08
CA LYS A 227 8.93 1.39 -29.54
C LYS A 227 7.86 2.31 -30.16
N CYS A 228 7.96 3.61 -29.90
CA CYS A 228 7.06 4.64 -30.42
C CYS A 228 7.87 5.71 -31.17
N GLU A 229 7.52 5.99 -32.43
CA GLU A 229 8.24 6.97 -33.27
C GLU A 229 8.15 8.40 -32.72
N TYR A 230 7.06 8.71 -32.01
CA TYR A 230 6.77 10.04 -31.51
C TYR A 230 6.32 9.98 -30.05
N THR A 231 7.19 10.39 -29.14
CA THR A 231 6.90 10.45 -27.70
C THR A 231 6.89 11.89 -27.18
N SER A 232 6.52 12.86 -28.03
CA SER A 232 6.50 14.29 -27.64
C SER A 232 5.60 14.49 -26.43
N GLY A 233 6.13 15.10 -25.36
CA GLY A 233 5.42 15.28 -24.08
C GLY A 233 5.60 14.12 -23.09
N SER A 234 6.17 12.99 -23.51
CA SER A 234 6.51 11.89 -22.60
C SER A 234 7.64 12.29 -21.67
N THR A 235 7.53 11.89 -20.41
CA THR A 235 8.54 12.13 -19.38
C THR A 235 8.89 10.81 -18.70
N ILE A 236 10.07 10.30 -19.03
CA ILE A 236 10.63 9.08 -18.43
C ILE A 236 11.87 9.52 -17.66
N SER A 237 11.72 9.77 -16.36
CA SER A 237 12.80 10.38 -15.56
C SER A 237 12.60 10.19 -14.06
N GLY A 238 13.67 10.39 -13.27
CA GLY A 238 13.59 10.32 -11.81
C GLY A 238 13.39 8.90 -11.25
N ASN A 239 13.42 7.88 -12.11
CA ASN A 239 13.33 6.49 -11.65
C ASN A 239 14.63 6.09 -10.93
N ILE A 240 14.51 5.14 -10.01
CA ILE A 240 15.60 4.64 -9.17
C ILE A 240 15.91 3.20 -9.57
N ARG A 241 17.19 2.87 -9.72
CA ARG A 241 17.65 1.49 -9.97
C ARG A 241 18.81 1.15 -9.05
N ARG A 242 18.83 -0.07 -8.49
CA ARG A 242 19.94 -0.53 -7.64
C ARG A 242 21.27 -0.59 -8.36
N VAL A 243 21.31 -1.06 -9.61
CA VAL A 243 22.53 -1.09 -10.42
C VAL A 243 22.11 -0.67 -11.81
N ILE A 244 22.71 0.37 -12.38
CA ILE A 244 22.38 0.82 -13.75
C ILE A 244 23.29 0.06 -14.73
N ARG A 245 22.70 -0.45 -15.81
CA ARG A 245 23.35 -1.16 -16.91
C ARG A 245 22.93 -0.51 -18.23
N GLU A 246 23.83 -0.56 -19.20
CA GLU A 246 23.47 -0.23 -20.58
C GLU A 246 22.32 -1.15 -21.03
N GLY A 247 21.29 -0.58 -21.64
CA GLY A 247 20.12 -1.30 -22.10
C GLY A 247 19.02 -1.52 -21.06
N ASP A 248 18.98 -0.71 -20.00
CA ASP A 248 17.88 -0.81 -19.04
C ASP A 248 16.62 -0.10 -19.51
N ALA A 249 16.76 1.09 -20.11
CA ALA A 249 15.63 1.88 -20.59
C ALA A 249 15.91 2.41 -22.01
N LYS A 250 15.11 1.99 -22.98
CA LYS A 250 15.28 2.38 -24.38
C LYS A 250 14.00 2.90 -25.00
N SER A 251 14.13 3.79 -25.98
CA SER A 251 13.05 4.26 -26.83
C SER A 251 13.44 4.32 -28.30
N LEU A 252 12.46 4.24 -29.19
CA LEU A 252 12.64 4.53 -30.61
C LEU A 252 12.87 6.04 -30.81
N GLN A 253 13.93 6.39 -31.53
CA GLN A 253 14.33 7.77 -31.83
C GLN A 253 14.86 7.84 -33.27
N SER A 254 14.08 8.45 -34.17
CA SER A 254 14.45 8.63 -35.59
C SER A 254 14.93 7.32 -36.23
N ASP A 255 14.10 6.29 -36.14
CA ASP A 255 14.27 4.93 -36.70
C ASP A 255 15.27 4.00 -35.98
N GLU A 256 15.87 4.43 -34.86
CA GLU A 256 16.79 3.61 -34.07
C GLU A 256 16.33 3.48 -32.62
N ILE A 257 16.44 2.29 -32.03
CA ILE A 257 16.25 2.09 -30.59
C ILE A 257 17.50 2.59 -29.84
N LYS A 258 17.32 3.61 -29.01
CA LYS A 258 18.38 4.29 -28.25
C LYS A 258 18.08 4.28 -26.76
N GLU A 259 19.12 4.43 -25.95
CA GLU A 259 18.97 4.67 -24.51
C GLU A 259 18.17 5.96 -24.27
N ILE A 260 17.35 5.94 -23.22
CA ILE A 260 16.63 7.13 -22.77
C ILE A 260 17.53 7.88 -21.77
N ASP A 261 18.13 8.98 -22.24
CA ASP A 261 18.93 9.84 -21.39
C ASP A 261 18.10 10.34 -20.19
N SER A 262 18.61 10.13 -18.98
CA SER A 262 17.96 10.52 -17.70
C SER A 262 16.75 9.68 -17.26
N ALA A 263 16.50 8.52 -17.87
CA ALA A 263 15.46 7.59 -17.38
C ALA A 263 15.62 7.26 -15.89
N TYR A 264 16.87 7.15 -15.44
CA TYR A 264 17.23 6.92 -14.05
C TYR A 264 18.03 8.09 -13.48
N THR A 265 17.82 8.35 -12.19
CA THR A 265 18.77 9.15 -11.42
C THR A 265 20.01 8.30 -11.14
N ASN A 266 21.19 8.81 -11.51
CA ASN A 266 22.46 8.12 -11.32
C ASN A 266 22.80 8.05 -9.83
N PHE A 267 22.47 6.93 -9.21
CA PHE A 267 22.84 6.65 -7.84
C PHE A 267 23.90 5.56 -7.78
N ILE A 268 24.91 5.76 -6.93
CA ILE A 268 25.88 4.73 -6.58
C ILE A 268 25.38 4.05 -5.31
N PRO A 269 25.09 2.74 -5.27
CA PRO A 269 24.76 2.08 -4.02
C PRO A 269 25.90 2.21 -3.01
N TYR A 270 25.56 2.42 -1.74
CA TYR A 270 26.56 2.52 -0.68
C TYR A 270 26.67 1.20 0.09
N ALA A 271 27.90 0.81 0.43
CA ALA A 271 28.16 -0.32 1.30
C ALA A 271 28.15 0.16 2.75
N SER A 272 27.25 -0.37 3.57
CA SER A 272 27.31 -0.21 5.03
C SER A 272 27.36 -1.57 5.71
N SER A 273 28.24 -1.68 6.70
CA SER A 273 28.36 -2.80 7.63
C SER A 273 27.97 -2.41 9.07
N GLY A 274 27.35 -1.23 9.28
CA GLY A 274 27.04 -0.70 10.60
C GLY A 274 25.97 0.41 10.58
N ASN A 275 26.12 1.39 11.47
CA ASN A 275 25.22 2.53 11.53
C ASN A 275 25.43 3.45 10.32
N VAL A 276 24.33 3.92 9.74
CA VAL A 276 24.30 4.90 8.67
C VAL A 276 23.81 6.22 9.21
N HIS A 277 24.63 7.24 9.12
CA HIS A 277 24.34 8.56 9.65
C HIS A 277 23.75 9.45 8.55
N VAL A 278 22.64 10.13 8.85
CA VAL A 278 21.96 11.05 7.90
C VAL A 278 21.85 12.44 8.51
N ARG A 279 22.28 13.47 7.78
CA ARG A 279 22.23 14.89 8.21
C ARG A 279 21.91 15.80 7.04
N ASN A 280 21.21 16.90 7.27
CA ASN A 280 20.82 17.84 6.19
C ASN A 280 22.01 18.47 5.45
N ASN A 281 23.16 18.60 6.12
CA ASN A 281 24.43 19.06 5.52
C ASN A 281 25.36 17.90 5.09
N GLY A 282 24.83 16.68 5.03
CA GLY A 282 25.55 15.50 4.60
C GLY A 282 25.90 15.52 3.11
N TRP A 283 26.62 14.49 2.69
CA TRP A 283 27.02 14.31 1.30
C TRP A 283 25.80 13.99 0.43
N ASP A 284 25.69 14.68 -0.71
CA ASP A 284 24.64 14.52 -1.70
C ASP A 284 25.17 13.71 -2.90
N PRO A 285 25.11 12.37 -2.85
CA PRO A 285 25.64 11.51 -3.91
C PRO A 285 24.89 11.69 -5.24
N ILE A 286 23.69 12.28 -5.21
CA ILE A 286 22.88 12.59 -6.39
C ILE A 286 23.54 13.71 -7.21
N ARG A 287 24.04 14.74 -6.52
CA ARG A 287 24.63 15.93 -7.15
C ARG A 287 26.14 15.84 -7.30
N VAL A 288 26.80 15.09 -6.42
CA VAL A 288 28.26 14.93 -6.40
C VAL A 288 28.59 13.45 -6.22
N PRO A 289 28.49 12.63 -7.28
CA PRO A 289 28.91 11.24 -7.22
C PRO A 289 30.41 11.16 -6.91
N SER A 290 30.79 10.40 -5.89
CA SER A 290 32.19 10.21 -5.50
C SER A 290 32.53 8.72 -5.47
N THR A 291 33.72 8.39 -5.96
CA THR A 291 34.32 7.04 -5.88
C THR A 291 35.12 6.84 -4.59
N GLU A 292 35.31 7.88 -3.78
CA GLU A 292 36.15 7.86 -2.59
C GLU A 292 35.37 8.22 -1.32
N LYS A 293 35.56 7.37 -0.29
CA LYS A 293 35.08 7.38 1.11
C LYS A 293 33.91 6.46 1.43
N SER A 294 33.93 5.93 2.65
CA SER A 294 32.82 5.24 3.30
C SER A 294 31.71 6.24 3.64
N PHE A 295 30.94 6.64 2.63
CA PHE A 295 29.74 7.47 2.79
C PHE A 295 28.70 6.74 3.65
N GLY A 296 27.99 7.50 4.49
CA GLY A 296 27.10 6.97 5.54
C GLY A 296 27.77 6.82 6.90
N SER A 297 29.08 7.03 7.02
CA SER A 297 29.77 7.11 8.31
C SER A 297 29.45 8.41 9.07
N PHE A 298 29.83 8.48 10.34
CA PHE A 298 29.64 9.69 11.16
C PHE A 298 30.34 10.92 10.56
N ASP A 299 31.54 10.72 10.00
CA ASP A 299 32.36 11.79 9.39
C ASP A 299 31.87 12.17 7.99
N PHE A 300 31.23 11.24 7.28
CA PHE A 300 30.68 11.45 5.94
C PHE A 300 29.21 11.02 5.88
N PRO A 301 28.31 11.71 6.61
CA PRO A 301 26.89 11.33 6.68
C PRO A 301 26.23 11.54 5.32
N ILE A 302 25.20 10.73 5.04
CA ILE A 302 24.35 10.88 3.85
C ILE A 302 23.43 12.09 4.04
N LYS A 303 23.11 12.79 2.95
CA LYS A 303 22.23 13.96 3.00
C LYS A 303 20.75 13.63 3.20
N THR A 304 20.24 12.61 2.51
CA THR A 304 18.80 12.31 2.47
C THR A 304 18.47 10.92 3.00
N LEU A 305 17.31 10.80 3.65
CA LEU A 305 16.87 9.56 4.29
C LEU A 305 16.43 8.50 3.26
N ASP A 306 15.75 8.93 2.20
CA ASP A 306 15.31 8.07 1.10
C ASP A 306 16.47 7.41 0.37
N TYR A 307 17.56 8.14 0.12
CA TYR A 307 18.78 7.56 -0.42
C TYR A 307 19.40 6.53 0.54
N ALA A 308 19.48 6.86 1.84
CA ALA A 308 20.02 5.95 2.83
C ALA A 308 19.23 4.64 2.90
N VAL A 309 17.90 4.68 2.82
CA VAL A 309 17.09 3.46 2.89
C VAL A 309 17.07 2.68 1.58
N ASN A 310 16.83 3.36 0.45
CA ASN A 310 16.50 2.68 -0.81
C ASN A 310 17.73 2.18 -1.58
N LEU A 311 18.93 2.72 -1.32
CA LEU A 311 20.14 2.50 -2.14
C LEU A 311 21.30 1.82 -1.40
N LYS A 312 21.00 1.05 -0.35
CA LYS A 312 21.99 0.18 0.29
C LYS A 312 22.40 -0.97 -0.66
N SER A 313 23.71 -1.23 -0.77
CA SER A 313 24.24 -2.28 -1.67
C SER A 313 24.13 -3.70 -1.12
N ASN A 314 24.13 -3.84 0.21
CA ASN A 314 24.23 -5.14 0.87
C ASN A 314 22.86 -5.57 1.41
N ASN A 315 22.54 -6.86 1.24
CA ASN A 315 21.40 -7.48 1.92
C ASN A 315 21.67 -7.51 3.43
N GLY A 316 20.60 -7.35 4.22
CA GLY A 316 20.66 -7.39 5.69
C GLY A 316 20.17 -6.10 6.34
N ASP A 317 20.13 -6.14 7.67
CA ASP A 317 19.55 -5.07 8.49
C ASP A 317 20.30 -3.73 8.36
N LEU A 318 19.60 -2.64 8.59
CA LEU A 318 20.11 -1.28 8.50
C LEU A 318 19.72 -0.50 9.75
N ASN A 319 20.70 0.13 10.39
CA ASN A 319 20.47 1.08 11.47
C ASN A 319 20.81 2.48 10.97
N VAL A 320 19.81 3.36 10.91
CA VAL A 320 19.95 4.76 10.52
C VAL A 320 19.94 5.64 11.77
N VAL A 321 20.90 6.54 11.85
CA VAL A 321 21.06 7.49 12.96
C VAL A 321 20.80 8.90 12.47
N LEU A 322 19.76 9.51 13.04
CA LEU A 322 19.31 10.88 12.81
C LEU A 322 19.77 11.81 13.96
N TYR A 323 19.60 13.12 13.79
CA TYR A 323 20.27 14.14 14.58
C TYR A 323 19.39 15.38 14.80
N ARG A 324 18.36 15.30 15.66
CA ARG A 324 17.44 16.39 16.07
C ARG A 324 17.21 17.45 14.98
N GLN A 325 16.84 16.99 13.79
CA GLN A 325 16.68 17.76 12.55
C GLN A 325 15.40 17.35 11.82
N ASN A 326 14.99 18.17 10.86
CA ASN A 326 13.89 17.83 9.95
C ASN A 326 14.46 17.14 8.71
N TYR A 327 13.92 15.97 8.39
CA TYR A 327 14.37 15.11 7.31
C TYR A 327 13.30 15.01 6.23
N PRO A 328 13.38 15.82 5.17
CA PRO A 328 12.47 15.73 4.04
C PRO A 328 12.69 14.42 3.27
N ILE A 329 11.60 13.70 2.98
CA ILE A 329 11.61 12.59 2.02
C ILE A 329 11.01 13.02 0.69
N THR A 330 11.69 12.67 -0.41
CA THR A 330 11.21 12.95 -1.78
C THR A 330 10.65 11.70 -2.45
N ASN A 331 11.10 10.53 -2.01
CA ASN A 331 10.62 9.23 -2.46
C ASN A 331 10.11 8.40 -1.27
N PRO A 332 9.17 7.48 -1.49
CA PRO A 332 8.79 6.52 -0.46
C PRO A 332 9.98 5.72 0.04
N LEU A 333 10.03 5.42 1.34
CA LEU A 333 11.03 4.53 1.91
C LEU A 333 10.61 3.07 1.68
N LEU A 334 11.49 2.28 1.09
CA LEU A 334 11.23 0.90 0.70
C LEU A 334 11.84 -0.09 1.71
N ILE A 335 11.01 -0.63 2.60
CA ILE A 335 11.39 -1.63 3.60
C ILE A 335 10.97 -3.00 3.09
N LEU A 336 11.77 -3.55 2.18
CA LEU A 336 11.41 -4.80 1.49
C LEU A 336 11.52 -6.02 2.40
N ASP A 337 12.72 -6.55 2.65
CA ASP A 337 12.88 -7.80 3.42
C ASP A 337 13.78 -7.66 4.66
N ASN A 338 14.44 -6.51 4.81
CA ASN A 338 15.37 -6.27 5.91
C ASN A 338 14.67 -5.60 7.10
N ARG A 339 15.29 -5.68 8.28
CA ARG A 339 14.93 -4.78 9.38
C ARG A 339 15.65 -3.45 9.21
N ILE A 340 14.88 -2.37 9.25
CA ILE A 340 15.37 -1.00 9.23
C ILE A 340 15.00 -0.34 10.55
N THR A 341 16.00 0.08 11.31
CA THR A 341 15.83 0.86 12.53
C THR A 341 16.25 2.29 12.25
N ILE A 342 15.39 3.27 12.51
CA ILE A 342 15.72 4.69 12.43
C ILE A 342 15.59 5.27 13.84
N GLY A 343 16.70 5.77 14.36
CA GLY A 343 16.77 6.32 15.72
C GLY A 343 17.33 7.73 15.73
N ASP A 344 16.93 8.50 16.75
CA ASP A 344 17.49 9.82 17.02
C ASP A 344 18.69 9.73 17.95
N GLU A 345 19.82 10.32 17.56
CA GLU A 345 20.98 10.45 18.43
C GLU A 345 20.74 11.54 19.49
N VAL A 346 20.89 11.17 20.75
CA VAL A 346 20.70 12.09 21.90
C VAL A 346 22.00 12.82 22.22
N TYR A 347 23.15 12.24 21.85
CA TYR A 347 24.46 12.72 22.28
C TYR A 347 25.25 13.37 21.15
N CYS A 348 24.88 14.57 20.71
CA CYS A 348 25.94 15.53 20.43
C CYS A 348 25.56 16.95 20.89
N SER A 349 26.54 17.82 20.93
CA SER A 349 26.46 19.26 21.20
C SER A 349 26.68 20.05 19.91
N SER A 350 25.75 19.90 18.96
CA SER A 350 25.80 20.50 17.63
C SER A 350 24.94 21.77 17.63
N PRO A 351 25.42 22.87 17.05
CA PRO A 351 24.63 24.11 16.91
C PRO A 351 23.44 23.95 15.94
N TYR A 352 23.33 22.81 15.24
CA TYR A 352 22.23 22.50 14.32
C TYR A 352 21.04 21.80 15.00
N TYR A 353 21.08 21.54 16.31
CA TYR A 353 19.99 20.88 17.01
C TYR A 353 18.84 21.84 17.28
N THR A 354 17.69 21.53 16.70
CA THR A 354 16.43 22.06 17.21
C THR A 354 16.10 21.27 18.47
N SER A 355 15.52 21.90 19.49
CA SER A 355 15.33 21.29 20.82
C SER A 355 14.34 20.11 20.85
N GLY A 356 13.85 19.64 19.69
CA GLY A 356 12.89 18.54 19.54
C GLY A 356 13.50 17.27 18.96
N LYS A 357 12.76 16.16 18.98
CA LYS A 357 13.14 14.91 18.29
C LYS A 357 13.30 15.12 16.78
N SER A 358 14.17 14.32 16.16
CA SER A 358 14.27 14.23 14.70
C SER A 358 12.90 13.97 14.10
N THR A 359 12.55 14.72 13.06
CA THR A 359 11.21 14.68 12.46
C THR A 359 11.31 14.33 10.98
N ILE A 360 10.63 13.26 10.55
CA ILE A 360 10.45 12.95 9.13
C ILE A 360 9.31 13.82 8.60
N ILE A 361 9.62 14.61 7.56
CA ILE A 361 8.68 15.58 6.97
C ILE A 361 8.53 15.38 5.45
N SER A 362 7.48 15.96 4.88
CA SER A 362 7.34 16.11 3.43
C SER A 362 8.42 17.05 2.86
N SER A 363 8.93 16.77 1.66
CA SER A 363 10.00 17.56 1.02
C SER A 363 9.58 18.95 0.52
N SER A 364 8.28 19.24 0.53
CA SER A 364 7.63 20.43 -0.01
C SER A 364 6.34 20.71 0.78
N SER A 365 5.66 21.81 0.47
CA SER A 365 4.31 22.09 0.99
C SER A 365 3.30 20.97 0.71
N SER A 366 3.62 20.03 -0.19
CA SER A 366 2.92 18.76 -0.40
C SER A 366 3.88 17.68 -0.88
N TYR A 367 3.81 16.50 -0.26
CA TYR A 367 4.39 15.26 -0.77
C TYR A 367 3.51 14.70 -1.90
N ASP A 368 4.09 14.36 -3.05
CA ASP A 368 3.33 14.02 -4.27
C ASP A 368 3.11 12.50 -4.46
N SER A 369 3.62 11.67 -3.55
CA SER A 369 3.38 10.21 -3.57
C SER A 369 2.14 9.87 -2.75
N ASN A 370 1.41 8.83 -3.18
CA ASN A 370 0.28 8.30 -2.42
C ASN A 370 0.69 7.57 -1.13
N HIS A 371 1.99 7.40 -0.85
CA HIS A 371 2.47 6.75 0.38
C HIS A 371 3.89 7.13 0.76
N ALA A 372 4.23 7.12 2.05
CA ALA A 372 5.56 7.48 2.57
C ALA A 372 6.46 6.27 2.89
N PHE A 373 5.87 5.18 3.38
CA PHE A 373 6.59 3.95 3.71
C PHE A 373 5.91 2.75 3.02
N VAL A 374 6.69 1.96 2.28
CA VAL A 374 6.26 0.64 1.77
C VAL A 374 6.99 -0.42 2.56
N ILE A 375 6.26 -1.33 3.20
CA ILE A 375 6.86 -2.46 3.94
C ILE A 375 6.30 -3.77 3.41
N ARG A 376 7.19 -4.68 3.03
CA ARG A 376 6.82 -5.97 2.43
C ARG A 376 6.88 -7.12 3.41
N THR A 377 8.07 -7.71 3.63
CA THR A 377 8.31 -8.74 4.66
C THR A 377 9.26 -8.26 5.77
N GLY A 378 9.93 -7.13 5.52
CA GLY A 378 10.86 -6.48 6.44
C GLY A 378 10.15 -5.85 7.63
N SER A 379 10.95 -5.16 8.44
CA SER A 379 10.47 -4.52 9.66
C SER A 379 10.99 -3.09 9.74
N LEU A 380 10.10 -2.12 9.94
CA LEU A 380 10.48 -0.74 10.25
C LEU A 380 10.36 -0.50 11.75
N ILE A 381 11.41 0.06 12.36
CA ILE A 381 11.39 0.50 13.74
C ILE A 381 11.80 1.96 13.79
N LEU A 382 10.90 2.82 14.25
CA LEU A 382 11.16 4.24 14.47
C LEU A 382 11.25 4.48 15.98
N ASN A 383 12.41 4.89 16.48
CA ASN A 383 12.64 5.13 17.90
C ASN A 383 12.99 6.59 18.17
N ALA A 384 12.15 7.25 18.96
CA ALA A 384 12.28 8.66 19.28
C ALA A 384 12.30 9.57 18.04
N ILE A 385 11.56 9.19 17.01
CA ILE A 385 11.39 9.94 15.76
C ILE A 385 9.95 10.45 15.68
N ASN A 386 9.80 11.74 15.40
CA ASN A 386 8.52 12.34 15.07
C ASN A 386 8.21 12.13 13.58
N ILE A 387 6.92 12.10 13.24
CA ILE A 387 6.46 12.10 11.85
C ILE A 387 5.44 13.21 11.70
N ASP A 388 5.64 14.05 10.69
CA ASP A 388 4.72 15.13 10.32
C ASP A 388 4.69 15.24 8.79
N ILE A 389 3.74 14.55 8.17
CA ILE A 389 3.65 14.45 6.71
C ILE A 389 2.34 15.05 6.22
N SER A 390 2.47 15.96 5.25
CA SER A 390 1.38 16.46 4.40
C SER A 390 1.58 16.01 2.96
N SER A 391 0.49 15.62 2.30
CA SER A 391 0.47 15.12 0.93
C SER A 391 -0.64 15.80 0.13
N SER A 392 -0.36 16.10 -1.14
CA SER A 392 -1.36 16.54 -2.13
C SER A 392 -2.11 15.36 -2.74
N ALA A 393 -1.52 14.16 -2.67
CA ALA A 393 -2.12 12.94 -3.19
C ALA A 393 -3.36 12.55 -2.35
N ASN A 394 -4.47 12.26 -3.03
CA ASN A 394 -5.69 11.73 -2.42
C ASN A 394 -6.14 10.49 -3.22
N PRO A 395 -6.32 9.31 -2.57
CA PRO A 395 -6.07 9.03 -1.15
C PRO A 395 -4.57 8.92 -0.85
N PHE A 396 -4.22 9.04 0.44
CA PHE A 396 -2.84 8.93 0.93
C PHE A 396 -2.72 7.91 2.06
N GLU A 397 -1.68 7.07 2.01
CA GLU A 397 -1.43 6.03 3.00
C GLU A 397 -0.03 6.23 3.56
N LEU A 398 0.11 6.70 4.80
CA LEU A 398 1.43 6.93 5.38
C LEU A 398 2.26 5.64 5.30
N ILE A 399 1.68 4.52 5.71
CA ILE A 399 2.30 3.19 5.69
C ILE A 399 1.45 2.24 4.84
N LEU A 400 2.04 1.71 3.77
CA LEU A 400 1.47 0.65 2.95
C LEU A 400 2.19 -0.68 3.24
N LEU A 401 1.43 -1.70 3.68
CA LEU A 401 1.93 -3.04 3.88
C LEU A 401 1.52 -3.97 2.72
N THR A 402 2.49 -4.39 1.90
CA THR A 402 2.29 -5.27 0.74
C THR A 402 2.50 -6.75 1.04
N GLY A 403 2.98 -7.09 2.24
CA GLY A 403 3.14 -8.47 2.73
C GLY A 403 3.08 -8.57 4.25
N ALA A 404 3.59 -9.67 4.80
CA ALA A 404 3.66 -9.94 6.24
C ALA A 404 4.77 -9.13 6.96
N GLY A 405 4.79 -7.82 6.71
CA GLY A 405 5.75 -6.88 7.28
C GLY A 405 5.45 -6.54 8.74
N SER A 406 6.39 -5.84 9.36
CA SER A 406 6.26 -5.33 10.73
C SER A 406 6.56 -3.84 10.82
N ILE A 407 5.83 -3.14 11.69
CA ILE A 407 6.16 -1.77 12.06
C ILE A 407 6.05 -1.56 13.56
N GLU A 408 7.02 -0.82 14.10
CA GLU A 408 7.04 -0.32 15.47
C GLU A 408 7.41 1.17 15.46
N ILE A 409 6.55 2.00 16.03
CA ILE A 409 6.85 3.41 16.31
C ILE A 409 6.83 3.55 17.82
N ASN A 410 7.95 3.96 18.40
CA ASN A 410 8.08 4.10 19.83
C ASN A 410 8.66 5.47 20.24
N ASN A 411 8.14 6.01 21.34
CA ASN A 411 8.59 7.25 21.96
C ASN A 411 8.57 8.46 21.01
N ALA A 412 7.59 8.59 20.13
CA ALA A 412 7.42 9.81 19.32
C ALA A 412 6.64 10.88 20.12
N ASP A 413 7.02 12.14 19.98
CA ASP A 413 6.21 13.23 20.53
C ASP A 413 4.99 13.50 19.63
N ILE A 414 5.17 13.41 18.31
CA ILE A 414 4.14 13.72 17.32
C ILE A 414 4.15 12.66 16.22
N LEU A 415 2.96 12.16 15.90
CA LEU A 415 2.64 11.41 14.69
C LEU A 415 1.45 12.10 14.03
N SER A 416 1.73 12.95 13.04
CA SER A 416 0.75 13.81 12.38
C SER A 416 0.61 13.46 10.90
N ILE A 417 -0.63 13.34 10.44
CA ILE A 417 -1.00 13.15 9.03
C ILE A 417 -1.98 14.25 8.65
N ASP A 418 -1.51 15.24 7.90
CA ASP A 418 -2.32 16.37 7.43
C ASP A 418 -2.68 16.19 5.96
N THR A 419 -3.56 15.23 5.67
CA THR A 419 -3.99 14.90 4.30
C THR A 419 -5.40 14.36 4.27
N ALA A 420 -6.21 14.81 3.31
CA ALA A 420 -7.57 14.34 3.10
C ALA A 420 -7.60 12.86 2.71
N ASP A 421 -8.62 12.14 3.18
CA ASP A 421 -8.78 10.69 2.93
C ASP A 421 -7.51 9.87 3.19
N SER A 422 -6.83 10.20 4.29
CA SER A 422 -5.58 9.57 4.65
C SER A 422 -5.72 8.39 5.61
N LYS A 423 -4.77 7.46 5.52
CA LYS A 423 -4.59 6.36 6.45
C LYS A 423 -3.22 6.46 7.10
N LEU A 424 -3.16 6.16 8.39
CA LEU A 424 -1.90 5.86 9.07
C LEU A 424 -1.31 4.59 8.49
N ILE A 425 -2.13 3.54 8.37
CA ILE A 425 -1.67 2.27 7.85
C ILE A 425 -2.78 1.56 7.09
N LYS A 426 -2.45 1.07 5.91
CA LYS A 426 -3.27 0.12 5.15
C LYS A 426 -2.45 -1.14 4.91
N SER A 427 -3.10 -2.29 5.07
CA SER A 427 -2.52 -3.57 4.68
C SER A 427 -3.33 -4.26 3.61
N ILE A 428 -2.61 -4.70 2.58
CA ILE A 428 -3.14 -5.53 1.50
C ILE A 428 -3.20 -7.01 1.96
N GLN A 429 -2.37 -7.40 2.94
CA GLN A 429 -2.20 -8.78 3.39
C GLN A 429 -2.32 -8.94 4.92
N ILE A 430 -2.18 -10.17 5.41
CA ILE A 430 -2.02 -10.43 6.85
C ILE A 430 -0.66 -9.90 7.29
N ILE A 431 -0.66 -9.06 8.33
CA ILE A 431 0.57 -8.44 8.84
C ILE A 431 1.24 -9.32 9.88
N LYS A 432 2.54 -9.13 10.11
CA LYS A 432 3.25 -9.80 11.21
C LYS A 432 3.14 -9.01 12.51
N SER A 433 3.40 -7.70 12.49
CA SER A 433 3.32 -6.87 13.70
C SER A 433 2.99 -5.42 13.42
N PHE A 434 2.16 -4.80 14.25
CA PHE A 434 1.93 -3.37 14.31
C PHE A 434 2.00 -2.91 15.76
N LYS A 435 2.90 -1.97 16.06
CA LYS A 435 3.09 -1.42 17.41
C LYS A 435 3.21 0.10 17.41
N LEU A 436 2.38 0.76 18.22
CA LEU A 436 2.52 2.17 18.57
C LEU A 436 2.68 2.29 20.08
N GLN A 437 3.83 2.76 20.56
CA GLN A 437 4.14 2.79 21.99
C GLN A 437 4.64 4.16 22.44
N ASN A 438 4.08 4.70 23.51
CA ASN A 438 4.50 5.96 24.11
C ASN A 438 4.47 7.12 23.09
N ILE A 439 3.36 7.24 22.36
CA ILE A 439 3.16 8.33 21.39
C ILE A 439 2.39 9.44 22.09
N ASN A 440 3.02 10.60 22.31
CA ASN A 440 2.37 11.68 23.07
C ASN A 440 1.12 12.21 22.35
N SER A 441 1.14 12.27 21.02
CA SER A 441 -0.02 12.67 20.22
C SER A 441 0.01 12.03 18.82
N LEU A 442 -1.07 11.32 18.47
CA LEU A 442 -1.40 10.89 17.11
C LEU A 442 -2.56 11.75 16.59
N THR A 443 -2.32 12.54 15.54
CA THR A 443 -3.29 13.47 14.96
C THR A 443 -3.57 13.21 13.49
N SER A 444 -4.83 13.33 13.09
CA SER A 444 -5.28 13.38 11.70
C SER A 444 -6.22 14.57 11.51
N SER A 445 -5.74 15.62 10.85
CA SER A 445 -6.37 16.95 10.82
C SER A 445 -7.37 17.15 9.71
N GLN A 446 -7.33 16.36 8.64
CA GLN A 446 -8.25 16.47 7.51
C GLN A 446 -9.38 15.43 7.62
N SER A 447 -10.54 15.76 7.06
CA SER A 447 -11.67 14.82 7.04
C SER A 447 -11.36 13.57 6.22
N SER A 448 -11.70 12.40 6.78
CA SER A 448 -11.68 11.14 6.05
C SER A 448 -12.97 10.35 6.30
N THR A 449 -13.55 9.87 5.21
CA THR A 449 -14.68 8.93 5.23
C THR A 449 -14.22 7.48 5.46
N SER A 450 -12.95 7.25 5.74
CA SER A 450 -12.36 5.93 5.96
C SER A 450 -11.75 5.78 7.35
N SER A 451 -11.38 4.54 7.72
CA SER A 451 -10.63 4.29 8.95
C SER A 451 -9.16 4.67 8.79
N LEU A 452 -8.57 5.28 9.83
CA LEU A 452 -7.16 5.67 9.85
C LEU A 452 -6.22 4.42 9.83
N ILE A 453 -6.62 3.35 10.49
CA ILE A 453 -5.93 2.05 10.53
C ILE A 453 -6.81 1.02 9.82
N ASP A 454 -6.23 0.24 8.92
CA ASP A 454 -6.93 -0.73 8.09
C ASP A 454 -6.05 -1.95 7.83
N ILE A 455 -6.26 -3.02 8.61
CA ILE A 455 -5.32 -4.15 8.66
C ILE A 455 -6.01 -5.51 8.78
N LYS A 456 -5.27 -6.56 8.41
CA LYS A 456 -5.67 -7.97 8.58
C LYS A 456 -4.71 -8.68 9.54
N LEU A 457 -5.26 -9.45 10.48
CA LEU A 457 -4.53 -10.19 11.52
C LEU A 457 -4.85 -11.68 11.46
N SER A 458 -3.84 -12.50 11.77
CA SER A 458 -3.94 -13.95 11.97
C SER A 458 -3.48 -14.32 13.38
N SER A 459 -3.43 -15.62 13.71
CA SER A 459 -2.92 -16.09 14.99
C SER A 459 -1.44 -15.80 15.24
N GLU A 460 -0.67 -15.57 14.17
CA GLU A 460 0.76 -15.23 14.26
C GLU A 460 1.00 -13.71 14.35
N SER A 461 -0.04 -12.91 14.12
CA SER A 461 0.07 -11.45 14.13
C SER A 461 0.14 -10.89 15.55
N SER A 462 0.83 -9.75 15.71
CA SER A 462 0.82 -8.94 16.93
C SER A 462 0.31 -7.54 16.65
N PHE A 463 -0.65 -7.07 17.43
CA PHE A 463 -1.17 -5.70 17.37
C PHE A 463 -1.13 -5.07 18.76
N GLU A 464 -0.48 -3.91 18.87
CA GLU A 464 -0.38 -3.17 20.12
C GLU A 464 -0.45 -1.67 19.89
N ILE A 465 -1.34 -1.00 20.62
CA ILE A 465 -1.25 0.45 20.85
C ILE A 465 -1.18 0.65 22.36
N SER A 466 -0.11 1.28 22.85
CA SER A 466 0.08 1.45 24.29
C SER A 466 0.59 2.84 24.68
N ASN A 467 0.08 3.39 25.78
CA ASN A 467 0.48 4.70 26.33
C ASN A 467 0.45 5.81 25.26
N THR A 468 -0.64 5.89 24.52
CA THR A 468 -0.77 6.76 23.35
C THR A 468 -2.02 7.62 23.47
N ALA A 469 -1.90 8.91 23.17
CA ALA A 469 -3.06 9.79 22.99
C ALA A 469 -3.39 9.93 21.50
N ILE A 470 -4.68 9.81 21.17
CA ILE A 470 -5.18 9.80 19.80
C ILE A 470 -6.26 10.87 19.65
N ASP A 471 -6.07 11.74 18.67
CA ASP A 471 -7.01 12.80 18.30
C ASP A 471 -7.30 12.73 16.79
N ILE A 472 -8.48 12.20 16.45
CA ILE A 472 -8.89 11.94 15.07
C ILE A 472 -10.29 12.52 14.82
N GLN A 473 -10.49 13.77 15.23
CA GLN A 473 -11.79 14.46 15.21
C GLN A 473 -12.51 14.40 13.86
N ASN A 474 -11.75 14.33 12.77
CA ASN A 474 -12.26 14.44 11.41
C ASN A 474 -12.31 13.08 10.68
N ASN A 475 -11.90 11.98 11.32
CA ASN A 475 -12.02 10.64 10.76
C ASN A 475 -13.30 9.98 11.26
N ILE A 476 -14.00 9.27 10.38
CA ILE A 476 -15.13 8.46 10.83
C ILE A 476 -14.66 7.38 11.82
N ARG A 477 -13.48 6.77 11.64
CA ARG A 477 -13.03 5.69 12.52
C ARG A 477 -11.53 5.69 12.75
N LEU A 478 -11.10 5.24 13.93
CA LEU A 478 -9.67 4.97 14.16
C LEU A 478 -9.25 3.72 13.41
N ALA A 479 -9.91 2.58 13.65
CA ALA A 479 -9.42 1.30 13.13
C ALA A 479 -10.52 0.40 12.58
N SER A 480 -10.23 -0.24 11.45
CA SER A 480 -10.94 -1.41 10.93
C SER A 480 -9.97 -2.58 10.87
N ILE A 481 -10.26 -3.65 11.61
CA ILE A 481 -9.36 -4.78 11.81
C ILE A 481 -10.11 -6.08 11.48
N LYS A 482 -9.71 -6.75 10.40
CA LYS A 482 -10.20 -8.11 10.08
C LYS A 482 -9.29 -9.14 10.75
N VAL A 483 -9.88 -10.09 11.48
CA VAL A 483 -9.14 -11.09 12.26
C VAL A 483 -9.57 -12.50 11.89
N GLU A 484 -8.63 -13.28 11.38
CA GLU A 484 -8.88 -14.66 10.90
C GLU A 484 -8.62 -15.73 11.98
N GLY A 485 -7.97 -15.36 13.08
CA GLY A 485 -7.73 -16.21 14.24
C GLY A 485 -7.20 -15.39 15.41
N LYS A 486 -7.25 -15.92 16.64
CA LYS A 486 -6.81 -15.19 17.86
C LYS A 486 -5.33 -14.77 17.73
N PRO A 487 -5.00 -13.46 17.60
CA PRO A 487 -3.63 -13.01 17.44
C PRO A 487 -2.75 -13.32 18.65
N ALA A 488 -1.45 -13.42 18.43
CA ALA A 488 -0.46 -13.65 19.49
C ALA A 488 -0.48 -12.54 20.55
N LEU A 489 -0.71 -11.30 20.10
CA LEU A 489 -0.99 -10.14 20.94
C LEU A 489 -2.05 -9.28 20.25
N PHE A 490 -3.08 -8.88 20.98
CA PHE A 490 -4.05 -7.91 20.49
C PHE A 490 -4.46 -6.98 21.63
N SER A 491 -3.91 -5.77 21.66
CA SER A 491 -3.99 -4.90 22.83
C SER A 491 -4.07 -3.42 22.50
N PHE A 492 -5.04 -2.74 23.11
CA PHE A 492 -5.09 -1.31 23.32
C PHE A 492 -4.92 -1.07 24.83
N ASN A 493 -3.74 -0.61 25.25
CA ASN A 493 -3.35 -0.52 26.65
C ASN A 493 -3.02 0.94 27.06
N HIS A 494 -3.75 1.52 28.00
CA HIS A 494 -3.57 2.94 28.40
C HIS A 494 -3.65 3.90 27.20
N VAL A 495 -4.63 3.67 26.31
CA VAL A 495 -4.89 4.56 25.16
C VAL A 495 -5.91 5.61 25.56
N LEU A 496 -5.58 6.89 25.33
CA LEU A 496 -6.48 8.00 25.51
C LEU A 496 -7.05 8.43 24.15
N PHE A 497 -8.33 8.18 23.92
CA PHE A 497 -9.03 8.69 22.74
C PHE A 497 -9.62 10.06 23.06
N GLN A 498 -8.93 11.11 22.61
CA GLN A 498 -9.29 12.51 22.88
C GLN A 498 -10.51 12.93 22.07
N SER A 499 -10.54 12.55 20.79
CA SER A 499 -11.69 12.76 19.92
C SER A 499 -11.70 11.72 18.79
N VAL A 500 -12.90 11.38 18.34
CA VAL A 500 -13.20 10.57 17.16
C VAL A 500 -14.41 11.19 16.49
N GLY A 501 -14.45 11.16 15.14
CA GLY A 501 -15.50 11.66 14.24
C GLY A 501 -16.80 12.14 14.87
N THR A 502 -17.30 13.29 14.43
CA THR A 502 -18.54 13.87 14.97
C THR A 502 -19.82 13.21 14.46
N ASP A 503 -19.75 12.29 13.49
CA ASP A 503 -20.90 11.57 12.93
C ASP A 503 -21.46 10.55 13.94
N PRO A 504 -22.67 10.76 14.48
CA PRO A 504 -23.22 9.89 15.53
C PRO A 504 -23.65 8.50 15.05
N ILE A 505 -23.71 8.27 13.73
CA ILE A 505 -24.16 7.01 13.12
C ILE A 505 -22.96 6.17 12.68
N ASN A 506 -22.03 6.79 11.97
CA ASN A 506 -20.94 6.07 11.31
C ASN A 506 -19.63 6.13 12.09
N ALA A 507 -19.47 7.11 12.99
CA ALA A 507 -18.23 7.26 13.69
C ALA A 507 -18.07 6.21 14.80
N LYS A 508 -16.91 5.55 14.84
CA LYS A 508 -16.59 4.47 15.78
C LYS A 508 -15.10 4.51 16.08
N ILE A 509 -14.68 4.16 17.29
CA ILE A 509 -13.25 4.02 17.58
C ILE A 509 -12.71 2.81 16.82
N VAL A 510 -13.22 1.60 17.10
CA VAL A 510 -12.68 0.38 16.50
C VAL A 510 -13.80 -0.50 15.97
N GLN A 511 -13.61 -1.03 14.76
CA GLN A 511 -14.38 -2.12 14.17
C GLN A 511 -13.49 -3.37 14.06
N ILE A 512 -13.89 -4.47 14.70
CA ILE A 512 -13.19 -5.76 14.67
C ILE A 512 -14.11 -6.82 14.06
N LEU A 513 -13.67 -7.43 12.95
CA LEU A 513 -14.43 -8.40 12.17
C LEU A 513 -13.76 -9.80 12.20
N GLY A 514 -14.54 -10.85 11.95
CA GLY A 514 -14.06 -12.22 11.71
C GLY A 514 -13.98 -13.13 12.94
N TYR A 515 -13.26 -12.73 13.99
CA TYR A 515 -13.07 -13.55 15.21
C TYR A 515 -13.71 -12.92 16.45
N LYS A 516 -14.35 -13.74 17.30
CA LYS A 516 -15.00 -13.28 18.54
C LYS A 516 -13.97 -13.15 19.67
N PHE A 517 -13.86 -11.97 20.27
CA PHE A 517 -12.96 -11.69 21.39
C PHE A 517 -13.70 -11.34 22.67
N ASN A 518 -13.00 -11.43 23.80
CA ASN A 518 -13.38 -10.78 25.03
C ASN A 518 -12.88 -9.33 25.00
N PRO A 519 -13.74 -8.30 24.87
CA PRO A 519 -13.28 -6.92 24.77
C PRO A 519 -12.45 -6.45 25.96
N ILE A 520 -12.63 -7.02 27.16
CA ILE A 520 -11.84 -6.67 28.34
C ILE A 520 -10.37 -7.09 28.20
N GLU A 521 -10.09 -8.13 27.42
CA GLU A 521 -8.71 -8.57 27.15
C GLU A 521 -8.02 -7.67 26.10
N VAL A 522 -8.80 -7.04 25.23
CA VAL A 522 -8.29 -6.18 24.15
C VAL A 522 -8.12 -4.74 24.63
N PHE A 523 -9.06 -4.22 25.42
CA PHE A 523 -9.05 -2.84 25.91
C PHE A 523 -8.69 -2.81 27.40
N ASN A 524 -7.45 -2.46 27.70
CA ASN A 524 -6.93 -2.37 29.06
C ASN A 524 -6.63 -0.90 29.42
N TYR A 525 -7.26 -0.38 30.47
CA TYR A 525 -7.09 1.01 30.93
C TYR A 525 -7.23 2.10 29.83
N SER A 526 -7.96 1.82 28.76
CA SER A 526 -8.21 2.79 27.69
C SER A 526 -9.44 3.63 27.99
N THR A 527 -9.42 4.90 27.60
CA THR A 527 -10.42 5.90 27.99
C THR A 527 -10.81 6.82 26.84
N VAL A 528 -12.03 7.37 26.90
CA VAL A 528 -12.55 8.36 25.94
C VAL A 528 -12.99 9.61 26.70
N THR A 529 -12.65 10.80 26.21
CA THR A 529 -12.98 12.08 26.88
C THR A 529 -14.38 12.61 26.57
N ASN A 530 -14.94 12.35 25.38
CA ASN A 530 -16.26 12.83 24.95
C ASN A 530 -17.13 11.66 24.42
N ILE A 531 -18.39 11.56 24.88
CA ILE A 531 -19.31 10.47 24.49
C ILE A 531 -20.43 11.04 23.61
N VAL A 532 -20.60 10.52 22.38
CA VAL A 532 -21.76 10.88 21.55
C VAL A 532 -22.35 9.73 20.71
N HIS A 533 -21.70 8.55 20.61
CA HIS A 533 -22.11 7.45 19.73
C HIS A 533 -21.43 6.11 20.06
N PRO A 534 -21.86 4.97 19.47
CA PRO A 534 -21.25 3.66 19.70
C PRO A 534 -19.76 3.62 19.35
N LEU A 535 -18.93 3.29 20.34
CA LEU A 535 -17.47 3.45 20.26
C LEU A 535 -16.76 2.20 19.74
N VAL A 536 -17.28 1.02 20.05
CA VAL A 536 -16.70 -0.27 19.67
C VAL A 536 -17.72 -1.07 18.87
N GLN A 537 -17.27 -1.69 17.78
CA GLN A 537 -18.04 -2.69 17.05
C GLN A 537 -17.23 -3.99 16.97
N LEU A 538 -17.75 -5.05 17.58
CA LEU A 538 -17.17 -6.39 17.54
C LEU A 538 -18.06 -7.38 16.79
N PHE A 539 -17.43 -8.41 16.23
CA PHE A 539 -18.15 -9.55 15.69
C PHE A 539 -18.98 -10.28 16.76
N GLY A 540 -20.27 -10.50 16.48
CA GLY A 540 -21.19 -11.20 17.37
C GLY A 540 -21.79 -10.33 18.48
N GLU A 541 -21.88 -9.02 18.26
CA GLU A 541 -22.68 -8.11 19.09
C GLU A 541 -24.18 -8.40 18.95
N ASP A 542 -24.91 -8.39 20.07
CA ASP A 542 -26.37 -8.53 20.10
C ASP A 542 -27.08 -7.22 19.74
N TYR A 543 -26.44 -6.08 20.02
CA TYR A 543 -26.89 -4.73 19.69
C TYR A 543 -25.70 -3.76 19.62
N SER A 544 -25.87 -2.66 18.89
CA SER A 544 -24.82 -1.65 18.71
C SER A 544 -24.38 -1.04 20.05
N GLY A 545 -23.08 -0.98 20.31
CA GLY A 545 -22.50 -0.37 21.52
C GLY A 545 -22.50 -1.27 22.75
N GLN A 546 -22.82 -2.57 22.61
CA GLN A 546 -22.82 -3.56 23.70
C GLN A 546 -21.57 -3.52 24.58
N TYR A 547 -20.41 -3.19 23.99
CA TYR A 547 -19.11 -3.25 24.66
C TYR A 547 -18.48 -1.88 24.96
N ASP A 548 -19.16 -0.75 24.73
CA ASP A 548 -18.58 0.58 24.91
C ASP A 548 -18.10 0.85 26.35
N ASN A 549 -18.75 0.21 27.33
CA ASN A 549 -18.37 0.32 28.75
C ASN A 549 -16.92 -0.12 29.04
N VAL A 550 -16.28 -0.92 28.19
CA VAL A 550 -14.86 -1.29 28.38
C VAL A 550 -13.92 -0.10 28.25
N LEU A 551 -14.33 0.93 27.49
CA LEU A 551 -13.59 2.18 27.31
C LEU A 551 -13.98 3.24 28.37
N LEU A 552 -14.99 2.96 29.19
CA LEU A 552 -15.50 3.90 30.20
C LEU A 552 -15.10 3.52 31.63
N LYS A 553 -14.32 2.43 31.82
CA LYS A 553 -13.99 1.87 33.14
C LYS A 553 -13.27 2.84 34.10
N SER A 554 -12.56 3.84 33.60
CA SER A 554 -11.99 4.90 34.46
C SER A 554 -13.09 5.78 35.08
N GLY A 555 -14.16 6.07 34.34
CA GLY A 555 -15.33 6.80 34.82
C GLY A 555 -16.09 6.04 35.91
N TRP A 556 -16.10 4.70 35.85
CA TRP A 556 -16.74 3.88 36.89
C TRP A 556 -15.95 3.86 38.19
N ASN A 557 -14.61 3.78 38.14
CA ASN A 557 -13.77 3.79 39.35
C ASN A 557 -13.68 5.17 40.03
N LEU A 558 -13.86 6.26 39.29
CA LEU A 558 -13.94 7.62 39.86
C LEU A 558 -15.33 7.96 40.40
N ASN A 559 -16.39 7.33 39.88
CA ASN A 559 -17.79 7.63 40.21
C ASN A 559 -18.51 6.51 40.98
N VAL A 560 -17.81 5.55 41.60
CA VAL A 560 -18.43 4.47 42.40
C VAL A 560 -19.36 5.04 43.50
N ASN A 561 -19.11 6.28 43.94
CA ASN A 561 -19.91 6.99 44.93
C ASN A 561 -20.95 7.96 44.33
N GLN A 562 -21.12 8.02 43.01
CA GLN A 562 -21.97 8.99 42.30
C GLN A 562 -22.97 8.38 41.31
N ILE A 563 -23.14 7.06 41.26
CA ILE A 563 -24.20 6.44 40.44
C ILE A 563 -25.54 6.64 41.16
N TYR A 564 -26.23 7.74 40.85
CA TYR A 564 -27.57 8.03 41.38
C TYR A 564 -28.71 7.49 40.50
N GLN A 565 -28.42 7.08 39.26
CA GLN A 565 -29.38 6.49 38.33
C GLN A 565 -28.70 5.45 37.43
N LEU A 566 -29.43 4.36 37.17
CA LEU A 566 -29.01 3.36 36.18
C LEU A 566 -29.13 3.94 34.76
N PRO A 567 -28.24 3.55 33.82
CA PRO A 567 -28.38 3.89 32.40
C PRO A 567 -29.74 3.43 31.85
N THR A 568 -30.24 4.14 30.85
CA THR A 568 -31.60 3.94 30.33
C THR A 568 -31.85 2.56 29.74
N GLU A 569 -30.80 1.93 29.23
CA GLU A 569 -30.81 0.58 28.67
C GLU A 569 -31.21 -0.50 29.72
N PHE A 570 -30.97 -0.24 31.01
CA PHE A 570 -31.33 -1.13 32.12
C PHE A 570 -32.73 -0.86 32.69
N TYR A 571 -33.50 0.11 32.16
CA TYR A 571 -34.89 0.33 32.56
C TYR A 571 -35.87 -0.65 31.89
N SER A 572 -35.39 -1.52 30.99
CA SER A 572 -36.22 -2.62 30.50
C SER A 572 -36.45 -3.64 31.62
N GLN A 573 -37.72 -3.95 31.89
CA GLN A 573 -38.10 -4.95 32.90
C GLN A 573 -37.56 -6.32 32.49
N VAL A 574 -36.43 -6.73 33.07
CA VAL A 574 -35.99 -8.12 33.04
C VAL A 574 -36.87 -8.90 34.02
N SER A 575 -37.70 -9.81 33.50
CA SER A 575 -38.45 -10.75 34.35
C SER A 575 -37.50 -11.76 34.97
N VAL A 576 -37.17 -11.57 36.25
CA VAL A 576 -36.28 -12.45 37.01
C VAL A 576 -36.99 -13.78 37.30
N THR A 577 -36.71 -14.82 36.51
CA THR A 577 -37.13 -16.19 36.78
C THR A 577 -36.09 -16.89 37.66
N SER A 578 -36.27 -16.78 38.98
CA SER A 578 -35.81 -17.69 40.06
C SER A 578 -34.45 -18.44 39.98
N LYS A 579 -33.44 -17.92 39.27
CA LYS A 579 -32.03 -18.33 39.47
C LYS A 579 -31.22 -17.14 39.97
N ARG A 580 -30.60 -17.33 41.14
CA ARG A 580 -29.89 -16.31 41.93
C ARG A 580 -28.88 -15.53 41.10
N THR A 581 -29.08 -14.22 40.95
CA THR A 581 -28.04 -13.27 40.54
C THR A 581 -27.37 -12.71 41.79
N TYR A 582 -26.08 -13.00 41.99
CA TYR A 582 -25.26 -12.33 43.01
C TYR A 582 -24.81 -10.97 42.48
N ILE A 583 -25.22 -9.89 43.14
CA ILE A 583 -24.54 -8.58 43.05
C ILE A 583 -23.66 -8.50 44.30
N GLY A 584 -22.39 -8.87 44.17
CA GLY A 584 -21.42 -8.77 45.24
C GLY A 584 -20.63 -7.47 45.15
N ALA A 585 -20.80 -6.59 46.12
CA ALA A 585 -19.79 -5.59 46.45
C ALA A 585 -18.55 -6.32 47.00
N ARG A 586 -17.36 -6.06 46.43
CA ARG A 586 -16.10 -6.40 47.09
C ARG A 586 -15.88 -5.38 48.20
N HIS A 587 -15.79 -5.83 49.44
CA HIS A 587 -15.21 -5.05 50.54
C HIS A 587 -13.72 -4.85 50.33
#